data_AF-A0A2X3E459-F1
#
_entry.id   AF-A0A2X3E459-F1
#
_cell.length_a   1.000
_cell.length_b   1.000
_cell.length_c   1.000
_cell.angle_alpha   90.00
_cell.angle_beta   90.00
_cell.angle_gamma   90.00
#
_symmetry.space_group_name_H-M   'P 1'
#
loop_
_entity.id
_entity.type
_entity.pdbx_description
1 polymer ?
#
loop_
_entity_poly.entity_id
_entity_poly.type
_entity_poly.pdbx_seq_one_letter_code
_entity_poly.pdbx_strand_id
1 'polypeptide(L)'
;MEDFTSLEELDLVPTVKTPNMEVCNPSKYIAYQDLLLGAFDKHLEGLDLEEHYINLSKKYEEIGERSERFKLMFTMYSKLAAYLSVKSEIGLEIRKAYLEKDKDALRLIAYNFIPEIQEKLKSFHKSFRDLWYKECKGQGFEVIDIRLGGVMARCDSAIYRIKAYLKGNIDKIEELEEERLYFSEHFGGDDCKLICCNEYEKIATQNILSW
;
A
#
# COMPACT_ATOMS: atom_id res chain seq x y z
N MET A 1 19.52 2.65 19.00
CA MET A 1 19.97 3.03 17.63
C MET A 1 19.49 1.97 16.65
N GLU A 2 19.77 0.69 16.91
CA GLU A 2 19.28 -0.45 16.12
C GLU A 2 17.75 -0.45 15.89
N ASP A 3 16.95 -0.19 16.92
CA ASP A 3 15.49 -0.07 16.77
C ASP A 3 15.08 1.02 15.75
N PHE A 4 15.81 2.13 15.68
CA PHE A 4 15.51 3.21 14.75
C PHE A 4 15.98 2.90 13.33
N THR A 5 17.15 2.29 13.18
CA THR A 5 17.65 1.87 11.86
C THR A 5 16.77 0.77 11.25
N SER A 6 16.09 -0.02 12.09
CA SER A 6 15.15 -1.04 11.62
C SER A 6 13.94 -0.48 10.86
N LEU A 7 13.68 0.83 10.89
CA LEU A 7 12.62 1.45 10.09
C LEU A 7 12.91 1.42 8.58
N GLU A 8 14.18 1.29 8.18
CA GLU A 8 14.57 1.08 6.77
C GLU A 8 14.00 -0.24 6.23
N GLU A 9 13.73 -1.21 7.10
CA GLU A 9 13.22 -2.53 6.71
C GLU A 9 11.83 -2.48 6.04
N LEU A 10 11.07 -1.39 6.24
CA LEU A 10 9.84 -1.14 5.48
C LEU A 10 10.09 -1.11 3.97
N ASP A 11 11.27 -0.69 3.54
CA ASP A 11 11.65 -0.58 2.13
C ASP A 11 12.69 -1.64 1.70
N LEU A 12 13.33 -2.35 2.64
CA LEU A 12 14.20 -3.50 2.36
C LEU A 12 13.39 -4.78 2.09
N VAL A 13 12.52 -4.72 1.09
CA VAL A 13 11.76 -5.88 0.60
C VAL A 13 12.67 -6.80 -0.24
N PRO A 14 12.24 -8.03 -0.61
CA PRO A 14 13.06 -8.91 -1.44
C PRO A 14 13.56 -8.22 -2.70
N THR A 15 14.79 -8.57 -3.13
CA THR A 15 15.57 -7.93 -4.21
C THR A 15 16.25 -6.59 -3.89
N VAL A 16 15.80 -5.84 -2.86
CA VAL A 16 16.49 -4.60 -2.47
C VAL A 16 17.81 -4.94 -1.77
N LYS A 17 18.90 -4.36 -2.25
CA LYS A 17 20.23 -4.56 -1.65
C LYS A 17 20.34 -3.80 -0.32
N THR A 18 21.13 -4.35 0.59
CA THR A 18 21.48 -3.68 1.86
C THR A 18 22.95 -3.23 1.80
N PRO A 19 23.25 -1.94 2.02
CA PRO A 19 22.31 -0.84 2.28
C PRO A 19 21.49 -0.43 1.03
N ASN A 20 20.32 0.18 1.22
CA ASN A 20 19.41 0.62 0.14
C ASN A 20 19.96 1.87 -0.57
N MET A 21 21.06 1.71 -1.31
CA MET A 21 21.77 2.81 -1.98
C MET A 21 20.94 3.45 -3.10
N GLU A 22 20.04 2.67 -3.70
CA GLU A 22 19.18 3.12 -4.81
C GLU A 22 17.87 3.75 -4.33
N VAL A 23 17.72 3.92 -3.00
CA VAL A 23 16.59 4.60 -2.35
C VAL A 23 15.22 4.10 -2.80
N CYS A 24 15.13 2.79 -3.09
CA CYS A 24 13.86 2.12 -3.38
C CYS A 24 12.88 2.34 -2.23
N ASN A 25 11.64 2.68 -2.52
CA ASN A 25 10.65 3.04 -1.48
C ASN A 25 9.28 2.38 -1.66
N PRO A 26 9.22 1.03 -1.80
CA PRO A 26 7.98 0.29 -2.03
C PRO A 26 6.90 0.56 -1.00
N SER A 27 7.24 0.74 0.27
CA SER A 27 6.26 1.02 1.31
C SER A 27 5.37 2.22 0.97
N LYS A 28 5.95 3.25 0.32
CA LYS A 28 5.25 4.48 -0.04
C LYS A 28 4.29 4.29 -1.21
N TYR A 29 4.76 3.70 -2.31
CA TYR A 29 3.86 3.53 -3.46
C TYR A 29 2.86 2.40 -3.27
N ILE A 30 3.18 1.35 -2.51
CA ILE A 30 2.19 0.36 -2.06
C ILE A 30 1.07 1.04 -1.25
N ALA A 31 1.42 1.93 -0.31
CA ALA A 31 0.42 2.60 0.52
C ALA A 31 -0.59 3.41 -0.31
N TYR A 32 -0.13 4.16 -1.33
CA TYR A 32 -1.00 5.10 -2.06
C TYR A 32 -1.53 4.58 -3.40
N GLN A 33 -0.96 3.53 -3.98
CA GLN A 33 -1.38 2.97 -5.27
C GLN A 33 -2.88 2.62 -5.30
N ASP A 34 -3.54 2.88 -6.42
CA ASP A 34 -4.90 2.43 -6.69
C ASP A 34 -5.01 0.91 -6.87
N LEU A 35 -6.09 0.30 -6.33
CA LEU A 35 -6.31 -1.15 -6.38
C LEU A 35 -6.69 -1.67 -7.77
N LEU A 36 -7.33 -0.84 -8.61
CA LEU A 36 -7.81 -1.25 -9.93
C LEU A 36 -6.89 -0.80 -11.08
N LEU A 37 -6.15 0.30 -10.92
CA LEU A 37 -5.22 0.77 -11.95
C LEU A 37 -3.86 0.07 -11.88
N GLY A 38 -3.41 -0.31 -10.68
CA GLY A 38 -2.25 -1.19 -10.52
C GLY A 38 -0.95 -0.69 -11.15
N ALA A 39 -0.70 0.62 -11.14
CA ALA A 39 0.40 1.23 -11.88
C ALA A 39 1.80 0.73 -11.46
N PHE A 40 1.94 0.24 -10.23
CA PHE A 40 3.16 -0.31 -9.66
C PHE A 40 3.10 -1.84 -9.53
N ASP A 41 2.00 -2.49 -9.91
CA ASP A 41 1.82 -3.94 -9.77
C ASP A 41 2.98 -4.72 -10.41
N LYS A 42 3.44 -4.26 -11.59
CA LYS A 42 4.55 -4.91 -12.31
C LYS A 42 5.86 -4.92 -11.53
N HIS A 43 6.07 -3.92 -10.66
CA HIS A 43 7.24 -3.83 -9.79
C HIS A 43 7.14 -4.77 -8.57
N LEU A 44 5.95 -5.24 -8.23
CA LEU A 44 5.65 -6.01 -7.01
C LEU A 44 5.52 -7.52 -7.27
N GLU A 45 5.47 -7.95 -8.54
CA GLU A 45 5.34 -9.35 -8.92
C GLU A 45 6.45 -10.23 -8.31
N GLY A 46 6.05 -11.26 -7.55
CA GLY A 46 6.94 -12.31 -7.04
C GLY A 46 7.82 -11.92 -5.86
N LEU A 47 7.41 -10.90 -5.09
CA LEU A 47 8.17 -10.42 -3.93
C LEU A 47 7.66 -10.96 -2.57
N ASP A 48 6.57 -11.71 -2.53
CA ASP A 48 6.00 -12.34 -1.32
C ASP A 48 5.96 -11.38 -0.11
N LEU A 49 5.28 -10.25 -0.28
CA LEU A 49 5.37 -9.08 0.61
C LEU A 49 4.52 -9.16 1.87
N GLU A 50 3.47 -10.00 1.87
CA GLU A 50 2.54 -10.11 3.00
C GLU A 50 3.28 -10.47 4.31
N GLU A 51 4.05 -11.57 4.28
CA GLU A 51 4.74 -12.07 5.48
C GLU A 51 5.81 -11.09 5.97
N HIS A 52 6.53 -10.42 5.06
CA HIS A 52 7.49 -9.37 5.37
C HIS A 52 6.86 -8.29 6.26
N TYR A 53 5.73 -7.73 5.81
CA TYR A 53 5.06 -6.66 6.55
C TYR A 53 4.33 -7.14 7.81
N ILE A 54 3.83 -8.39 7.86
CA ILE A 54 3.30 -8.99 9.10
C ILE A 54 4.39 -9.03 10.18
N ASN A 55 5.59 -9.47 9.82
CA ASN A 55 6.70 -9.59 10.75
C ASN A 55 7.17 -8.21 11.24
N LEU A 56 7.24 -7.22 10.35
CA LEU A 56 7.54 -5.83 10.72
C LEU A 56 6.48 -5.22 11.64
N SER A 57 5.19 -5.47 11.39
CA SER A 57 4.11 -4.99 12.25
C SER A 57 4.30 -5.45 13.70
N LYS A 58 4.61 -6.73 13.89
CA LYS A 58 4.85 -7.32 15.23
C LYS A 58 6.12 -6.74 15.86
N LYS A 59 7.21 -6.69 15.11
CA LYS A 59 8.50 -6.13 15.56
C LYS A 59 8.34 -4.70 16.07
N TYR A 60 7.67 -3.83 15.30
CA TYR A 60 7.47 -2.43 15.69
C TYR A 60 6.51 -2.28 16.87
N GLU A 61 5.51 -3.15 17.02
CA GLU A 61 4.65 -3.18 18.20
C GLU A 61 5.47 -3.50 19.47
N GLU A 62 6.31 -4.52 19.43
CA GLU A 62 7.20 -4.91 20.53
C GLU A 62 8.22 -3.81 20.87
N ILE A 63 8.80 -3.13 19.87
CA ILE A 63 9.67 -1.98 20.11
C ILE A 63 8.91 -0.85 20.80
N GLY A 64 7.69 -0.54 20.32
CA GLY A 64 6.84 0.50 20.89
C GLY A 64 6.48 0.27 22.35
N GLU A 65 6.22 -0.98 22.75
CA GLU A 65 5.91 -1.32 24.15
C GLU A 65 7.11 -1.20 25.10
N ARG A 66 8.34 -1.26 24.59
CA ARG A 66 9.56 -1.10 25.39
C ARG A 66 9.98 0.37 25.57
N SER A 67 9.36 1.31 24.87
CA SER A 67 9.75 2.72 24.88
C SER A 67 8.59 3.68 25.06
N GLU A 68 8.43 4.24 26.27
CA GLU A 68 7.37 5.24 26.52
C GLU A 68 7.53 6.49 25.65
N ARG A 69 8.77 6.95 25.43
CA ARG A 69 9.07 8.16 24.63
C ARG A 69 8.71 8.00 23.17
N PHE A 70 8.96 6.82 22.58
CA PHE A 70 8.78 6.59 21.14
C PHE A 70 7.60 5.68 20.81
N LYS A 71 6.76 5.35 21.81
CA LYS A 71 5.62 4.46 21.68
C LYS A 71 4.71 4.83 20.52
N LEU A 72 4.33 6.11 20.41
CA LEU A 72 3.44 6.57 19.33
C LEU A 72 4.07 6.43 17.94
N MET A 73 5.38 6.68 17.81
CA MET A 73 6.09 6.56 16.54
C MET A 73 6.12 5.11 16.07
N PHE A 74 6.53 4.17 16.93
CA PHE A 74 6.56 2.76 16.58
C PHE A 74 5.16 2.15 16.45
N THR A 75 4.16 2.65 17.19
CA THR A 75 2.75 2.28 16.97
C THR A 75 2.30 2.69 15.56
N MET A 76 2.65 3.90 15.11
CA MET A 76 2.32 4.36 13.76
C MET A 76 2.95 3.45 12.70
N TYR A 77 4.25 3.15 12.82
CA TYR A 77 4.93 2.25 11.88
C TYR A 77 4.44 0.80 11.93
N SER A 78 4.07 0.29 13.11
CA SER A 78 3.41 -1.01 13.25
C SER A 78 2.09 -1.04 12.48
N LYS A 79 1.24 -0.01 12.63
CA LYS A 79 -0.03 0.07 11.89
C LYS A 79 0.16 0.29 10.39
N LEU A 80 1.21 1.02 9.97
CA LEU A 80 1.59 1.10 8.56
C LEU A 80 1.94 -0.29 8.02
N ALA A 81 2.83 -1.04 8.68
CA ALA A 81 3.20 -2.38 8.25
C ALA A 81 1.98 -3.33 8.20
N ALA A 82 1.11 -3.30 9.21
CA ALA A 82 -0.14 -4.08 9.22
C ALA A 82 -1.11 -3.72 8.08
N TYR A 83 -1.06 -2.49 7.58
CA TYR A 83 -1.82 -2.05 6.42
C TYR A 83 -1.16 -2.49 5.11
N LEU A 84 0.17 -2.39 5.02
CA LEU A 84 0.92 -2.83 3.85
C LEU A 84 0.83 -4.35 3.66
N SER A 85 0.78 -5.15 4.74
CA SER A 85 0.68 -6.60 4.62
C SER A 85 -0.55 -7.03 3.83
N VAL A 86 -1.70 -6.42 4.10
CA VAL A 86 -2.97 -6.76 3.42
C VAL A 86 -3.15 -6.06 2.07
N LYS A 87 -2.39 -4.99 1.79
CA LYS A 87 -2.55 -4.19 0.56
C LYS A 87 -1.50 -4.49 -0.50
N SER A 88 -0.31 -4.96 -0.11
CA SER A 88 0.86 -5.08 -0.97
C SER A 88 0.59 -5.79 -2.30
N GLU A 89 -0.20 -6.84 -2.29
CA GLU A 89 -0.42 -7.70 -3.46
C GLU A 89 -1.87 -7.69 -3.98
N ILE A 90 -2.78 -6.94 -3.32
CA ILE A 90 -4.22 -7.00 -3.64
C ILE A 90 -4.54 -6.62 -5.10
N GLY A 91 -3.77 -5.70 -5.71
CA GLY A 91 -3.95 -5.32 -7.12
C GLY A 91 -3.63 -6.48 -8.07
N LEU A 92 -2.56 -7.22 -7.78
CA LEU A 92 -2.15 -8.42 -8.51
C LEU A 92 -3.23 -9.51 -8.39
N GLU A 93 -3.73 -9.74 -7.18
CA GLU A 93 -4.78 -10.73 -6.91
C GLU A 93 -6.10 -10.41 -7.61
N ILE A 94 -6.54 -9.15 -7.53
CA ILE A 94 -7.75 -8.67 -8.23
C ILE A 94 -7.61 -8.92 -9.72
N ARG A 95 -6.49 -8.50 -10.32
CA ARG A 95 -6.27 -8.63 -11.76
C ARG A 95 -6.17 -10.09 -12.18
N LYS A 96 -5.47 -10.93 -11.42
CA LYS A 96 -5.38 -12.37 -11.66
C LYS A 96 -6.76 -13.02 -11.65
N ALA A 97 -7.52 -12.83 -10.57
CA ALA A 97 -8.87 -13.38 -10.43
C ALA A 97 -9.80 -12.92 -11.56
N TYR A 98 -9.69 -11.65 -11.98
CA TYR A 98 -10.44 -11.12 -13.10
C TYR A 98 -10.11 -11.80 -14.43
N LEU A 99 -8.82 -11.90 -14.79
CA LEU A 99 -8.37 -12.52 -16.04
C LEU A 99 -8.67 -14.02 -16.11
N GLU A 100 -8.54 -14.72 -14.98
CA GLU A 100 -8.88 -16.14 -14.85
C GLU A 100 -10.39 -16.38 -14.74
N LYS A 101 -11.21 -15.31 -14.70
CA LYS A 101 -12.66 -15.34 -14.49
C LYS A 101 -13.07 -16.06 -13.21
N ASP A 102 -12.20 -16.02 -12.19
CA ASP A 102 -12.45 -16.57 -10.88
C ASP A 102 -13.38 -15.64 -10.07
N LYS A 103 -14.68 -15.89 -10.21
CA LYS A 103 -15.72 -15.12 -9.53
C LYS A 103 -15.75 -15.36 -8.02
N ASP A 104 -15.24 -16.48 -7.53
CA ASP A 104 -15.24 -16.78 -6.10
C ASP A 104 -14.09 -16.05 -5.41
N ALA A 105 -12.91 -16.00 -6.03
CA ALA A 105 -11.81 -15.16 -5.57
C ALA A 105 -12.19 -13.66 -5.59
N LEU A 106 -12.79 -13.17 -6.68
CA LEU A 106 -13.29 -11.78 -6.74
C LEU A 106 -14.33 -11.48 -5.66
N ARG A 107 -15.17 -12.46 -5.31
CA ARG A 107 -16.15 -12.32 -4.22
C ARG A 107 -15.44 -12.23 -2.88
N LEU A 108 -14.48 -13.10 -2.59
CA LEU A 108 -13.71 -13.04 -1.35
C LEU A 108 -12.98 -11.70 -1.22
N ILE A 109 -12.33 -11.24 -2.29
CA ILE A 109 -11.64 -9.96 -2.32
C ILE A 109 -12.61 -8.79 -2.00
N ALA A 110 -13.75 -8.70 -2.68
CA ALA A 110 -14.68 -7.58 -2.53
C ALA A 110 -15.49 -7.57 -1.23
N TYR A 111 -15.61 -8.71 -0.54
CA TYR A 111 -16.41 -8.84 0.69
C TYR A 111 -15.57 -9.06 1.95
N ASN A 112 -14.30 -9.42 1.82
CA ASN A 112 -13.42 -9.72 2.96
C ASN A 112 -12.12 -8.92 2.89
N PHE A 113 -11.31 -9.09 1.84
CA PHE A 113 -9.96 -8.52 1.82
C PHE A 113 -9.93 -7.00 1.66
N ILE A 114 -10.69 -6.41 0.72
CA ILE A 114 -10.74 -4.93 0.62
C ILE A 114 -11.34 -4.30 1.90
N PRO A 115 -12.42 -4.84 2.50
CA PRO A 115 -12.87 -4.39 3.81
C PRO A 115 -11.79 -4.46 4.91
N GLU A 116 -10.99 -5.52 4.96
CA GLU A 116 -9.87 -5.59 5.91
C GLU A 116 -8.82 -4.51 5.64
N ILE A 117 -8.47 -4.25 4.37
CA ILE A 117 -7.59 -3.15 3.97
C ILE A 117 -8.14 -1.81 4.49
N GLN A 118 -9.45 -1.57 4.36
CA GLN A 118 -10.08 -0.35 4.88
C GLN A 118 -9.98 -0.25 6.41
N GLU A 119 -10.15 -1.35 7.15
CA GLU A 119 -9.99 -1.35 8.61
C GLU A 119 -8.54 -1.05 9.04
N LYS A 120 -7.57 -1.69 8.41
CA LYS A 120 -6.13 -1.45 8.68
C LYS A 120 -5.73 -0.03 8.30
N LEU A 121 -6.22 0.49 7.17
CA LEU A 121 -6.01 1.88 6.75
C LEU A 121 -6.57 2.87 7.77
N LYS A 122 -7.78 2.64 8.31
CA LYS A 122 -8.34 3.48 9.39
C LYS A 122 -7.47 3.45 10.64
N SER A 123 -6.96 2.28 11.02
CA SER A 123 -6.08 2.12 12.17
C SER A 123 -4.76 2.89 11.98
N PHE A 124 -4.13 2.75 10.82
CA PHE A 124 -2.92 3.49 10.44
C PHE A 124 -3.17 5.00 10.39
N HIS A 125 -4.24 5.44 9.75
CA HIS A 125 -4.58 6.86 9.66
C HIS A 125 -4.79 7.48 11.04
N LYS A 126 -5.47 6.77 11.95
CA LYS A 126 -5.65 7.20 13.34
C LYS A 126 -4.32 7.29 14.08
N SER A 127 -3.45 6.28 14.00
CA SER A 127 -2.16 6.32 14.72
C SER A 127 -1.23 7.40 14.17
N PHE A 128 -1.27 7.65 12.85
CA PHE A 128 -0.52 8.75 12.24
C PHE A 128 -1.06 10.11 12.71
N ARG A 129 -2.39 10.26 12.82
CA ARG A 129 -2.99 11.46 13.41
C ARG A 129 -2.52 11.69 14.85
N ASP A 130 -2.60 10.65 15.68
CA ASP A 130 -2.21 10.73 17.09
C ASP A 130 -0.73 11.14 17.24
N LEU A 131 0.16 10.60 16.40
CA LEU A 131 1.58 10.99 16.35
C LEU A 131 1.78 12.42 15.84
N TRP A 132 1.10 12.81 14.74
CA TRP A 132 1.27 14.13 14.14
C TRP A 132 0.88 15.24 15.12
N TYR A 133 -0.30 15.17 15.72
CA TYR A 133 -0.75 16.21 16.65
C TYR A 133 0.02 16.23 17.98
N LYS A 134 0.79 15.18 18.26
CA LYS A 134 1.74 15.15 19.38
C LYS A 134 3.05 15.89 19.05
N GLU A 135 3.59 15.71 17.84
CA GLU A 135 4.95 16.17 17.47
C GLU A 135 4.96 17.43 16.58
N CYS A 136 3.86 17.72 15.88
CA CYS A 136 3.72 18.77 14.88
C CYS A 136 2.56 19.71 15.21
N LYS A 137 2.54 20.89 14.57
CA LYS A 137 1.34 21.74 14.53
C LYS A 137 0.28 21.11 13.63
N GLY A 138 -0.98 21.50 13.80
CA GLY A 138 -2.08 20.94 13.02
C GLY A 138 -1.98 21.17 11.51
N GLN A 139 -1.35 22.27 11.06
CA GLN A 139 -1.16 22.54 9.64
C GLN A 139 -0.29 21.47 8.97
N GLY A 140 -0.68 21.04 7.77
CA GLY A 140 -0.02 20.00 6.99
C GLY A 140 -0.66 18.61 7.15
N PHE A 141 -1.40 18.36 8.24
CA PHE A 141 -2.09 17.07 8.39
C PHE A 141 -3.27 16.92 7.43
N GLU A 142 -3.90 18.02 7.01
CA GLU A 142 -4.96 18.01 5.99
C GLU A 142 -4.50 17.34 4.68
N VAL A 143 -3.20 17.43 4.36
CA VAL A 143 -2.62 16.75 3.19
C VAL A 143 -2.65 15.23 3.39
N ILE A 144 -2.33 14.74 4.59
CA ILE A 144 -2.38 13.31 4.90
C ILE A 144 -3.84 12.81 4.92
N ASP A 145 -4.75 13.60 5.48
CA ASP A 145 -6.19 13.31 5.44
C ASP A 145 -6.70 13.19 4.00
N ILE A 146 -6.33 14.11 3.10
CA ILE A 146 -6.71 14.06 1.68
C ILE A 146 -6.14 12.80 1.02
N ARG A 147 -4.85 12.51 1.23
CA ARG A 147 -4.18 11.38 0.57
C ARG A 147 -4.77 10.04 0.98
N LEU A 148 -4.86 9.77 2.29
CA LEU A 148 -5.38 8.50 2.81
C LEU A 148 -6.91 8.41 2.66
N GLY A 149 -7.63 9.53 2.74
CA GLY A 149 -9.05 9.61 2.40
C GLY A 149 -9.33 9.26 0.94
N GLY A 150 -8.45 9.68 0.02
CA GLY A 150 -8.49 9.26 -1.37
C GLY A 150 -8.35 7.74 -1.53
N VAL A 151 -7.37 7.13 -0.86
CA VAL A 151 -7.17 5.67 -0.89
C VAL A 151 -8.40 4.93 -0.34
N MET A 152 -9.00 5.43 0.74
CA MET A 152 -10.25 4.88 1.27
C MET A 152 -11.38 4.89 0.25
N ALA A 153 -11.62 6.03 -0.40
CA ALA A 153 -12.66 6.17 -1.43
C ALA A 153 -12.38 5.29 -2.66
N ARG A 154 -11.12 5.04 -2.98
CA ARG A 154 -10.71 4.12 -4.04
C ARG A 154 -10.94 2.65 -3.67
N CYS A 155 -10.79 2.26 -2.39
CA CYS A 155 -11.22 0.95 -1.91
C CYS A 155 -12.73 0.76 -2.10
N ASP A 156 -13.54 1.76 -1.75
CA ASP A 156 -15.01 1.71 -1.96
C ASP A 156 -15.38 1.57 -3.44
N SER A 157 -14.66 2.29 -4.30
CA SER A 157 -14.85 2.21 -5.75
C SER A 157 -14.48 0.84 -6.30
N ALA A 158 -13.38 0.24 -5.83
CA ALA A 158 -12.97 -1.11 -6.22
C ALA A 158 -14.04 -2.15 -5.83
N ILE A 159 -14.53 -2.08 -4.59
CA ILE A 159 -15.65 -2.92 -4.12
C ILE A 159 -16.88 -2.74 -5.01
N TYR A 160 -17.24 -1.51 -5.33
CA TYR A 160 -18.40 -1.20 -6.17
C TYR A 160 -18.27 -1.83 -7.56
N ARG A 161 -17.12 -1.65 -8.22
CA ARG A 161 -16.84 -2.16 -9.57
C ARG A 161 -16.85 -3.69 -9.60
N ILE A 162 -16.15 -4.33 -8.67
CA ILE A 162 -16.12 -5.80 -8.57
C ILE A 162 -17.51 -6.37 -8.31
N LYS A 163 -18.30 -5.76 -7.40
CA LYS A 163 -19.67 -6.22 -7.13
C LYS A 163 -20.60 -6.01 -8.32
N ALA A 164 -20.46 -4.93 -9.09
CA ALA A 164 -21.23 -4.71 -10.31
C ALA A 164 -20.95 -5.80 -11.35
N TYR A 165 -19.67 -6.16 -11.54
CA TYR A 165 -19.25 -7.24 -12.42
C TYR A 165 -19.79 -8.60 -11.97
N LEU A 166 -19.66 -8.93 -10.68
CA LEU A 166 -20.17 -10.19 -10.11
C LEU A 166 -21.69 -10.35 -10.25
N LYS A 167 -22.44 -9.25 -10.24
CA LYS A 167 -23.89 -9.23 -10.45
C LYS A 167 -24.31 -9.26 -11.93
N GLY A 168 -23.37 -9.08 -12.86
CA GLY A 168 -23.66 -8.96 -14.29
C GLY A 168 -24.25 -7.60 -14.69
N ASN A 169 -24.07 -6.56 -13.86
CA ASN A 169 -24.49 -5.19 -14.21
C ASN A 169 -23.55 -4.53 -15.22
N ILE A 170 -22.31 -5.01 -15.29
CA ILE A 170 -21.30 -4.62 -16.27
C ILE A 170 -20.65 -5.90 -16.80
N ASP A 171 -20.31 -5.92 -18.08
CA ASP A 171 -19.72 -7.09 -18.73
C ASP A 171 -18.21 -7.21 -18.48
N LYS A 172 -17.56 -6.09 -18.15
CA LYS A 172 -16.12 -5.99 -17.92
C LYS A 172 -15.79 -4.91 -16.88
N ILE A 173 -14.63 -5.05 -16.24
CA ILE A 173 -14.02 -4.01 -15.41
C ILE A 173 -12.90 -3.37 -16.23
N GLU A 174 -13.19 -2.27 -16.93
CA GLU A 174 -12.26 -1.62 -17.86
C GLU A 174 -10.84 -1.39 -17.28
N GLU A 175 -10.73 -0.99 -16.02
CA GLU A 175 -9.42 -0.75 -15.37
C GLU A 175 -8.52 -2.00 -15.33
N LEU A 176 -9.11 -3.20 -15.32
CA LEU A 176 -8.42 -4.48 -15.25
C LEU A 176 -8.12 -5.09 -16.64
N GLU A 177 -8.74 -4.57 -17.70
CA GLU A 177 -8.47 -4.98 -19.08
C GLU A 177 -7.13 -4.48 -19.58
N GLU A 178 -6.67 -3.35 -19.05
CA GLU A 178 -5.42 -2.74 -19.48
C GLU A 178 -4.21 -3.60 -19.08
N GLU A 179 -3.21 -3.64 -19.97
CA GLU A 179 -1.94 -4.29 -19.71
C GLU A 179 -1.15 -3.54 -18.62
N ARG A 180 -0.55 -4.27 -17.67
CA ARG A 180 0.32 -3.67 -16.65
C ARG A 180 1.74 -3.56 -17.19
N LEU A 181 2.23 -2.34 -17.23
CA LEU A 181 3.61 -2.01 -17.60
C LEU A 181 4.42 -1.65 -16.35
N TYR A 182 5.74 -1.64 -16.48
CA TYR A 182 6.57 -0.97 -15.47
C TYR A 182 6.25 0.52 -15.47
N PHE A 183 6.08 1.09 -14.27
CA PHE A 183 5.86 2.52 -14.09
C PHE A 183 7.07 3.33 -14.58
N SER A 184 8.27 2.81 -14.33
CA SER A 184 9.55 3.36 -14.78
C SER A 184 10.55 2.24 -14.98
N GLU A 185 11.42 2.34 -15.99
CA GLU A 185 12.52 1.40 -16.20
C GLU A 185 13.82 1.81 -15.47
N HIS A 186 13.79 2.91 -14.70
CA HIS A 186 14.89 3.34 -13.84
C HIS A 186 14.91 2.52 -12.54
N PHE A 187 15.24 1.24 -12.69
CA PHE A 187 15.24 0.26 -11.61
C PHE A 187 16.37 0.49 -10.59
N GLY A 188 16.16 0.02 -9.36
CA GLY A 188 17.12 0.06 -8.26
C GLY A 188 18.25 -0.96 -8.36
N GLY A 189 18.69 -1.28 -9.58
CA GLY A 189 19.77 -2.21 -9.89
C GLY A 189 19.36 -3.37 -10.80
N ASP A 190 20.36 -4.10 -11.30
CA ASP A 190 20.19 -5.13 -12.34
C ASP A 190 19.18 -6.24 -11.95
N ASP A 191 19.16 -6.64 -10.68
CA ASP A 191 18.27 -7.69 -10.16
C ASP A 191 17.07 -7.13 -9.36
N CYS A 192 16.98 -5.81 -9.18
CA CYS A 192 15.98 -5.16 -8.36
C CYS A 192 15.09 -4.28 -9.23
N LYS A 193 13.93 -4.80 -9.61
CA LYS A 193 12.98 -4.05 -10.44
C LYS A 193 12.17 -3.04 -9.66
N LEU A 194 12.53 -2.69 -8.43
CA LEU A 194 11.85 -1.67 -7.64
C LEU A 194 12.40 -0.29 -7.99
N ILE A 195 11.69 0.77 -7.61
CA ILE A 195 12.04 2.14 -7.96
C ILE A 195 11.89 3.08 -6.76
N CYS A 196 12.40 4.30 -6.90
CA CYS A 196 12.06 5.40 -6.03
C CYS A 196 10.94 6.24 -6.66
N CYS A 197 9.77 6.30 -6.04
CA CYS A 197 8.70 7.22 -6.43
C CYS A 197 8.21 8.01 -5.22
N ASN A 198 8.40 9.33 -5.24
CA ASN A 198 8.09 10.21 -4.09
C ASN A 198 6.91 11.16 -4.33
N GLU A 199 6.33 11.14 -5.53
CA GLU A 199 5.28 12.05 -5.97
C GLU A 199 3.90 11.38 -5.80
N TYR A 200 3.17 11.76 -4.75
CA TYR A 200 1.86 11.17 -4.43
C TYR A 200 0.90 11.16 -5.63
N GLU A 201 0.82 12.26 -6.37
CA GLU A 201 -0.10 12.38 -7.51
C GLU A 201 0.15 11.30 -8.57
N LYS A 202 1.43 11.02 -8.87
CA LYS A 202 1.83 10.00 -9.84
C LYS A 202 1.61 8.57 -9.33
N ILE A 203 1.66 8.40 -8.01
CA ILE A 203 1.40 7.10 -7.38
C ILE A 203 -0.10 6.80 -7.39
N ALA A 204 -0.91 7.78 -6.99
CA ALA A 204 -2.34 7.60 -6.75
C ALA A 204 -3.14 7.47 -8.06
N THR A 205 -2.69 8.11 -9.15
CA THR A 205 -3.39 8.08 -10.43
C THR A 205 -2.49 8.40 -11.62
N GLN A 206 -2.86 7.87 -12.78
CA GLN A 206 -2.21 8.11 -14.07
C GLN A 206 -2.99 9.14 -14.90
N ASN A 207 -3.95 9.82 -14.24
CA ASN A 207 -4.76 10.88 -14.81
C ASN A 207 -4.39 12.23 -14.17
N ILE A 208 -4.88 13.32 -14.76
CA ILE A 208 -4.74 14.66 -14.20
C ILE A 208 -5.61 14.77 -12.95
N LEU A 209 -5.00 15.00 -11.79
CA LEU A 209 -5.69 15.10 -10.49
C LEU A 209 -6.14 16.52 -10.15
N SER A 210 -5.37 17.53 -10.59
CA SER A 210 -5.66 18.94 -10.40
C SER A 210 -5.41 19.70 -11.70
N TRP A 211 -6.26 20.70 -11.95
CA TRP A 211 -6.22 21.59 -13.10
C TRP A 211 -5.15 22.68 -12.97
#